data_AF-A0A9Q0NIS3-F1
#
_entry.id   AF-A0A9Q0NIS3-F1
#
_cell.length_a   1.000
_cell.length_b   1.000
_cell.length_c   1.000
_cell.angle_alpha   90.00
_cell.angle_beta   90.00
_cell.angle_gamma   90.00
#
_symmetry.space_group_name_H-M   'P 1'
#
loop_
_entity.id
_entity.type
_entity.pdbx_description
1 polymer ?
#
loop_
_entity_poly.entity_id
_entity_poly.type
_entity_poly.pdbx_seq_one_letter_code
_entity_poly.pdbx_strand_id
1 'polypeptide(L)'
;MDGYREIGRIVHSLANKHSGGQILIVQEGGYHITYSAYCLHAILEGVLDLPQPLLCDPIAYYPEDEAFAVELVEATRKYHKEA
;
A
#
# COMPACT_ATOMS: atom_id res chain seq x y z
N MET A 1 -3.02 -0.87 -7.00
CA MET A 1 -3.55 -0.10 -5.84
C MET A 1 -3.72 -0.95 -4.58
N ASP A 2 -4.00 -2.25 -4.71
CA ASP A 2 -4.30 -3.14 -3.57
C ASP A 2 -3.24 -3.14 -2.47
N GLY A 3 -1.95 -3.12 -2.81
CA GLY A 3 -0.88 -3.05 -1.81
C GLY A 3 -0.95 -1.79 -0.93
N TYR A 4 -1.24 -0.63 -1.52
CA TYR A 4 -1.43 0.62 -0.81
C TYR A 4 -2.65 0.59 0.11
N ARG A 5 -3.75 0.01 -0.36
CA ARG A 5 -4.96 -0.19 0.43
C ARG A 5 -4.71 -1.12 1.62
N GLU A 6 -3.99 -2.21 1.41
CA GLU A 6 -3.69 -3.17 2.47
C GLU A 6 -2.78 -2.56 3.54
N ILE A 7 -1.78 -1.77 3.15
CA ILE A 7 -0.99 -0.97 4.10
C ILE A 7 -1.91 -0.06 4.93
N GLY A 8 -2.87 0.61 4.30
CA GLY A 8 -3.85 1.45 4.99
C GLY A 8 -4.66 0.67 6.04
N ARG A 9 -5.12 -0.55 5.71
CA ARG A 9 -5.85 -1.43 6.64
C ARG A 9 -5.00 -1.91 7.81
N ILE A 10 -3.74 -2.25 7.56
CA ILE A 10 -2.78 -2.60 8.61
C ILE A 10 -2.62 -1.41 9.57
N VAL A 11 -2.45 -0.20 9.05
CA VAL A 11 -2.36 1.03 9.86
C VAL A 11 -3.64 1.28 10.65
N HIS A 12 -4.82 1.12 10.04
CA HIS A 12 -6.12 1.23 10.72
C HIS A 12 -6.20 0.30 11.94
N SER A 13 -5.87 -0.99 11.75
CA SER A 13 -5.89 -1.99 12.81
C SER A 13 -4.92 -1.65 13.94
N LEU A 14 -3.69 -1.24 13.60
CA LEU A 14 -2.68 -0.84 14.58
C LEU A 14 -3.12 0.40 15.36
N ALA A 15 -3.69 1.41 14.70
CA ALA A 15 -4.16 2.63 15.34
C ALA A 15 -5.33 2.38 16.29
N ASN A 16 -6.32 1.57 15.88
CA ASN A 16 -7.42 1.19 16.77
C ASN A 16 -6.91 0.43 18.00
N LYS A 17 -5.89 -0.43 17.83
CA LYS A 17 -5.32 -1.20 18.93
C LYS A 17 -4.45 -0.38 19.87
N HIS A 18 -3.71 0.61 19.36
CA HIS A 18 -2.60 1.23 20.10
C HIS A 18 -2.72 2.75 20.32
N SER A 19 -3.55 3.45 19.55
CA SER A 19 -3.69 4.92 19.62
C SER A 19 -5.14 5.41 19.70
N GLY A 20 -6.09 4.50 19.99
CA GLY A 20 -7.52 4.85 20.02
C GLY A 20 -8.05 5.34 18.66
N GLY A 21 -7.48 4.83 17.57
CA GLY A 21 -7.85 5.18 16.20
C GLY A 21 -7.24 6.49 15.68
N GLN A 22 -6.35 7.13 16.44
CA GLN A 22 -5.70 8.37 16.01
C GLN A 22 -4.57 8.08 15.03
N ILE A 23 -4.65 8.71 13.85
CA ILE A 23 -3.68 8.57 12.77
C ILE A 23 -3.33 9.97 12.23
N LEU A 24 -2.04 10.24 12.05
CA LEU A 24 -1.52 11.37 11.30
C LEU A 24 -0.74 10.83 10.10
N ILE A 25 -1.13 11.26 8.89
CA ILE A 25 -0.45 10.88 7.65
C ILE A 25 0.20 12.13 7.07
N VAL A 26 1.49 12.04 6.74
CA VAL A 26 2.25 13.11 6.11
C VAL A 26 2.61 12.67 4.70
N GLN A 27 2.25 13.48 3.71
CA GLN A 27 2.62 13.21 2.32
C GLN A 27 4.09 13.55 2.10
N GLU A 28 4.85 12.57 1.65
CA GLU A 28 6.27 12.70 1.32
C GLU A 28 6.45 12.77 -0.21
N GLY A 29 7.05 11.73 -0.81
CA GLY A 29 7.27 11.64 -2.25
C GLY A 29 6.02 11.30 -3.06
N GLY A 30 6.18 11.16 -4.37
CA GLY A 30 5.07 10.87 -5.28
C GLY A 30 5.32 11.46 -6.66
N TYR A 31 6.23 10.86 -7.41
CA TYR A 31 6.77 11.47 -8.63
C TYR A 31 6.03 11.09 -9.91
N HIS A 32 5.21 10.04 -9.85
CA HIS A 32 4.34 9.66 -10.96
C HIS A 32 3.04 10.47 -10.90
N ILE A 33 3.04 11.66 -11.51
CA ILE A 33 2.01 12.72 -11.39
C ILE A 33 0.57 12.19 -11.40
N THR A 34 0.26 11.29 -12.33
CA THR A 34 -1.12 10.76 -12.49
C THR A 34 -1.43 9.57 -11.58
N TYR A 35 -0.44 8.74 -11.25
CA TYR A 35 -0.66 7.49 -10.53
C TYR A 35 -0.51 7.64 -9.02
N SER A 36 0.28 8.61 -8.56
CA SER A 36 0.42 8.94 -7.13
C SER A 36 -0.93 9.30 -6.49
N ALA A 37 -1.84 9.95 -7.24
CA ALA A 37 -3.19 10.23 -6.79
C ALA A 37 -4.00 8.94 -6.49
N TYR A 38 -3.87 7.92 -7.36
CA TYR A 38 -4.49 6.61 -7.16
C TYR A 38 -3.90 5.87 -5.96
N CYS A 39 -2.57 5.91 -5.80
CA CYS A 39 -1.88 5.32 -4.65
C CYS A 39 -2.32 5.94 -3.31
N LEU A 40 -2.36 7.27 -3.24
CA LEU A 40 -2.83 8.00 -2.06
C LEU A 40 -4.30 7.68 -1.77
N HIS A 41 -5.15 7.68 -2.80
CA HIS A 41 -6.56 7.33 -2.67
C HIS A 41 -6.71 5.95 -2.03
N ALA A 42 -6.03 4.94 -2.57
CA ALA A 42 -6.08 3.57 -2.07
C ALA A 42 -5.62 3.44 -0.61
N ILE A 43 -4.52 4.11 -0.21
CA ILE A 43 -4.10 4.17 1.22
C ILE A 43 -5.25 4.71 2.08
N LEU A 44 -5.86 5.82 1.69
CA LEU A 44 -6.92 6.46 2.49
C LEU A 44 -8.16 5.58 2.60
N GLU A 45 -8.56 4.90 1.54
CA GLU A 45 -9.66 3.95 1.62
C GLU A 45 -9.37 2.78 2.57
N GLY A 46 -8.11 2.33 2.63
CA GLY A 46 -7.65 1.31 3.57
C GLY A 46 -7.64 1.82 5.01
N VAL A 47 -7.17 3.04 5.23
CA VAL A 47 -7.15 3.70 6.55
C VAL A 47 -8.56 3.95 7.08
N LEU A 48 -9.50 4.29 6.20
CA LEU A 48 -10.93 4.41 6.52
C LEU A 48 -11.65 3.06 6.63
N ASP A 49 -10.93 1.96 6.40
CA ASP A 49 -11.42 0.57 6.35
C ASP A 49 -12.71 0.40 5.55
N LEU A 50 -12.74 0.98 4.34
CA LEU A 50 -13.90 0.85 3.47
C LEU A 50 -14.08 -0.63 3.06
N PRO A 51 -15.33 -1.11 2.91
CA PRO A 51 -15.60 -2.52 2.60
C PRO A 51 -15.12 -2.92 1.19
N GLN A 52 -15.12 -1.97 0.25
CA GLN A 52 -14.72 -2.19 -1.14
C GLN A 52 -13.98 -0.96 -1.70
N PRO A 53 -13.15 -1.14 -2.75
CA PRO A 53 -12.59 -0.03 -3.51
C PRO A 53 -13.68 0.80 -4.20
N LEU A 54 -13.51 2.12 -4.19
CA LEU A 54 -14.36 3.09 -4.89
C LEU A 54 -13.89 3.32 -6.32
N LEU A 55 -12.58 3.12 -6.58
CA LEU A 55 -11.96 3.27 -7.89
C LEU A 55 -11.27 1.97 -8.31
N CYS A 56 -11.37 1.65 -9.60
CA CYS A 56 -10.56 0.60 -10.22
C CYS A 56 -9.14 1.11 -10.49
N ASP A 57 -8.17 0.21 -10.49
CA ASP A 57 -6.80 0.54 -10.89
C ASP A 57 -6.68 0.57 -12.41
N PRO A 58 -6.42 1.73 -13.04
CA PRO A 58 -6.33 1.83 -14.49
C PRO A 58 -5.01 1.29 -15.07
N ILE A 59 -3.99 1.07 -14.23
CA ILE A 59 -2.66 0.64 -14.67
C ILE A 59 -2.35 -0.75 -14.11
N ALA A 60 -2.50 -0.94 -12.79
CA ALA A 60 -2.08 -2.10 -12.00
C ALA A 60 -0.59 -2.43 -12.12
N TYR A 61 -0.12 -2.77 -13.31
CA TYR A 61 1.25 -3.15 -13.64
C TYR A 61 1.65 -2.59 -15.00
N TYR A 62 2.91 -2.16 -15.11
CA TYR A 62 3.52 -1.95 -16.42
C TYR A 62 3.85 -3.31 -17.06
N PRO A 63 3.83 -3.42 -18.40
CA PRO A 63 4.19 -4.65 -19.10
C PRO A 63 5.72 -4.85 -19.07
N GLU A 64 6.25 -5.16 -17.89
CA GLU A 64 7.67 -5.38 -17.61
C GLU A 64 7.94 -6.84 -17.26
N ASP A 65 9.21 -7.25 -17.30
CA ASP A 65 9.62 -8.59 -16.85
C ASP A 65 9.55 -8.67 -15.32
N GLU A 66 8.59 -9.44 -14.82
CA GLU A 66 8.37 -9.62 -13.39
C GLU A 66 9.40 -10.55 -12.72
N ALA A 67 10.21 -11.29 -13.48
CA ALA A 67 11.12 -12.30 -12.92
C ALA A 67 12.09 -11.69 -11.89
N PHE A 68 12.63 -10.51 -12.20
CA PHE A 68 13.52 -9.78 -11.29
C PHE A 68 12.80 -9.34 -10.01
N ALA A 69 11.58 -8.82 -10.12
CA ALA A 69 10.80 -8.38 -8.97
C ALA A 69 10.44 -9.56 -8.06
N VAL A 70 10.07 -10.71 -8.63
CA VAL A 70 9.74 -11.93 -7.89
C VAL A 70 10.97 -12.47 -7.15
N GLU A 71 12.14 -12.53 -7.80
CA GLU A 71 13.39 -12.95 -7.17
C GLU A 71 13.72 -12.06 -5.95
N LEU A 72 13.57 -10.75 -6.10
CA LEU A 72 13.86 -9.79 -5.04
C LEU A 72 12.88 -9.94 -3.86
N VAL A 73 11.59 -10.15 -4.13
CA VAL A 73 10.59 -10.41 -3.08
C VAL A 73 10.98 -11.65 -2.27
N GLU A 74 11.38 -12.75 -2.91
CA GLU A 74 11.81 -13.96 -2.20
C GLU A 74 13.09 -13.73 -1.39
N ALA A 75 14.06 -12.97 -1.93
CA ALA A 75 15.26 -12.59 -1.18
C ALA A 75 14.93 -11.75 0.06
N THR A 76 14.03 -10.77 -0.04
CA THR A 76 13.57 -9.95 1.10
C THR A 76 12.85 -10.81 2.15
N ARG A 77 11.98 -11.73 1.71
CA ARG A 77 11.29 -12.65 2.62
C ARG A 77 12.25 -13.54 3.38
N LYS A 78 13.29 -14.05 2.73
CA LYS A 78 14.33 -14.85 3.37
C LYS A 78 15.06 -14.01 4.43
N TYR A 79 15.52 -12.82 4.06
CA TYR A 79 16.22 -11.92 4.97
C TYR A 79 15.39 -11.58 6.23
N HIS A 80 14.10 -11.28 6.10
CA HIS A 80 13.23 -10.96 7.23
C HIS A 80 12.72 -12.16 8.05
N LYS A 81 12.86 -13.40 7.54
CA LYS A 81 12.60 -14.61 8.33
C LYS A 81 13.81 -15.04 9.15
N GLU A 82 15.00 -14.65 8.73
CA GLU A 82 16.27 -14.97 9.38
C GLU A 82 16.71 -13.90 10.41
N ALA A 83 16.04 -12.75 10.45
CA ALA A 83 16.22 -11.67 11.42
C ALA A 83 15.20 -11.75 12.57
#